data_AF-A0A1F9M487-F1
#
_entry.id   AF-A0A1F9M487-F1
#
_cell.length_a   1.000
_cell.length_b   1.000
_cell.length_c   1.000
_cell.angle_alpha   90.00
_cell.angle_beta   90.00
_cell.angle_gamma   90.00
#
_symmetry.space_group_name_H-M   'P 1'
#
loop_
_entity.id
_entity.type
_entity.pdbx_description
1 polymer ?
#
loop_
_entity_poly.entity_id
_entity_poly.type
_entity_poly.pdbx_seq_one_letter_code
_entity_poly.pdbx_strand_id
1 'polypeptide(L)'
;MRIKTFYGTSENAVKAQIWIAVSVYLLIAIMKKRLNIEASLYTILQVLSVTIFERMLLLQVLAKEEYTTSVDKNCNQLLLFS
;
A
#
# COMPACT_ATOMS: atom_id res chain seq x y z
N MET A 1 -24.75 -5.01 -0.50
CA MET A 1 -23.37 -5.54 -0.55
C MET A 1 -23.32 -6.84 0.23
N ARG A 2 -22.80 -7.92 -0.36
CA ARG A 2 -22.72 -9.26 0.25
C ARG A 2 -21.32 -9.45 0.83
N ILE A 3 -21.16 -9.47 2.15
CA ILE A 3 -19.96 -10.03 2.78
C ILE A 3 -19.98 -11.53 2.45
N LYS A 4 -19.01 -12.00 1.64
CA LYS A 4 -19.11 -13.34 1.04
C LYS A 4 -18.85 -14.48 2.02
N THR A 5 -18.04 -14.28 3.05
CA THR A 5 -17.87 -15.17 4.23
C THR A 5 -16.65 -14.66 4.99
N PHE A 6 -16.64 -14.79 6.31
CA PHE A 6 -15.41 -14.59 7.10
C PHE A 6 -14.45 -15.76 6.87
N TYR A 7 -13.13 -15.51 6.88
CA TYR A 7 -12.10 -16.55 6.72
C TYR A 7 -12.16 -17.63 7.80
N GLY A 8 -12.62 -17.27 8.99
CA GLY A 8 -13.04 -18.18 10.05
C GLY A 8 -14.27 -17.60 10.72
N THR A 9 -15.25 -18.45 11.02
CA THR A 9 -16.57 -18.06 11.56
C THR A 9 -16.71 -18.31 13.06
N SER A 10 -15.70 -18.90 13.71
CA SER A 10 -15.71 -19.07 15.16
C SER A 10 -15.58 -17.71 15.86
N GLU A 11 -16.13 -17.60 17.07
CA GLU A 11 -16.09 -16.35 17.84
C GLU A 11 -14.65 -15.85 18.07
N ASN A 12 -13.72 -16.78 18.32
CA ASN A 12 -12.30 -16.44 18.46
C ASN A 12 -11.69 -15.95 17.14
N ALA A 13 -12.04 -16.57 16.00
CA ALA A 13 -11.57 -16.15 14.69
C ALA A 13 -12.05 -14.73 14.34
N VAL A 14 -13.31 -14.41 14.65
CA VAL A 14 -13.86 -13.06 14.42
C VAL A 14 -13.19 -12.03 15.32
N LYS A 15 -12.99 -12.33 16.62
CA LYS A 15 -12.23 -11.46 17.53
C LYS A 15 -10.83 -11.19 17.01
N ALA A 16 -10.11 -12.23 16.57
CA ALA A 16 -8.78 -12.09 15.99
C ALA A 16 -8.79 -11.24 14.70
N GLN A 17 -9.73 -11.46 13.79
CA GLN A 17 -9.86 -10.66 12.55
C GLN A 17 -10.06 -9.17 12.84
N ILE A 18 -10.88 -8.82 13.84
CA ILE A 18 -11.11 -7.43 14.26
C ILE A 18 -9.81 -6.81 14.79
N TRP A 19 -9.10 -7.50 15.69
CA TRP A 19 -7.83 -7.01 16.23
C TRP A 19 -6.77 -6.82 15.13
N ILE A 20 -6.67 -7.75 14.18
CA ILE A 20 -5.78 -7.62 13.03
C ILE A 20 -6.13 -6.38 12.20
N ALA A 21 -7.42 -6.15 11.91
CA ALA A 21 -7.86 -4.98 11.15
C ALA A 21 -7.50 -3.66 11.85
N VAL A 22 -7.68 -3.59 13.18
CA VAL A 22 -7.30 -2.43 13.99
C VAL A 22 -5.78 -2.22 13.99
N SER A 23 -4.99 -3.28 14.15
CA SER A 23 -3.52 -3.21 14.13
C SER A 23 -2.99 -2.72 12.78
N VAL A 24 -3.53 -3.22 11.66
CA VAL A 24 -3.13 -2.78 10.31
C VAL A 24 -3.48 -1.30 10.09
N TYR A 25 -4.67 -0.87 10.52
CA TYR A 25 -5.07 0.53 10.40
C TYR A 25 -4.13 1.47 11.17
N LEU A 26 -3.78 1.09 12.42
CA LEU A 26 -2.86 1.87 13.24
C LEU A 26 -1.45 1.93 12.62
N LEU A 27 -0.96 0.81 12.06
CA LEU A 27 0.34 0.76 11.39
C LEU A 27 0.39 1.75 10.22
N ILE A 28 -0.65 1.77 9.38
CA ILE A 28 -0.76 2.70 8.26
C ILE A 28 -0.80 4.16 8.74
N ALA A 29 -1.54 4.45 9.82
CA ALA A 29 -1.61 5.79 10.39
C ALA A 29 -0.22 6.27 10.88
N ILE A 30 0.56 5.39 11.51
CA ILE A 30 1.93 5.69 11.95
C ILE A 30 2.83 5.92 10.72
N MET A 31 2.73 5.07 9.70
CA MET A 31 3.51 5.23 8.46
C MET A 31 3.22 6.56 7.77
N LYS A 32 1.94 6.93 7.60
CA LYS A 32 1.54 8.23 7.05
C LYS A 32 2.16 9.39 7.83
N LYS A 33 2.10 9.33 9.16
CA LYS A 33 2.66 10.36 10.03
C LYS A 33 4.18 10.44 9.94
N ARG A 34 4.88 9.30 9.83
CA ARG A 34 6.35 9.25 9.84
C ARG A 34 6.99 9.54 8.48
N LEU A 35 6.34 9.14 7.39
CA LEU A 35 6.87 9.33 6.03
C LEU A 35 6.28 10.56 5.32
N ASN A 36 5.36 11.30 5.98
CA ASN A 36 4.68 12.47 5.41
C ASN A 36 3.91 12.21 4.10
N ILE A 37 3.51 10.97 3.88
CA ILE A 37 2.87 10.54 2.62
C ILE A 37 1.47 11.13 2.51
N GLU A 38 1.24 11.93 1.46
CA GLU A 38 -0.08 12.47 1.08
C GLU A 38 -0.97 11.44 0.34
N ALA A 39 -0.48 10.22 0.13
CA ALA A 39 -1.23 9.17 -0.56
C ALA A 39 -2.46 8.68 0.23
N SER A 40 -3.44 8.20 -0.54
CA SER A 40 -4.68 7.64 0.02
C SER A 40 -4.41 6.34 0.78
N LEU A 41 -5.26 6.02 1.75
CA LEU A 41 -5.15 4.77 2.52
C LEU A 41 -5.22 3.53 1.62
N TYR A 42 -6.02 3.59 0.56
CA TYR A 42 -6.13 2.55 -0.46
C TYR A 42 -4.81 2.35 -1.21
N THR A 43 -4.15 3.43 -1.64
CA THR A 43 -2.86 3.37 -2.34
C THR A 43 -1.79 2.72 -1.46
N ILE A 44 -1.73 3.12 -0.18
CA ILE A 44 -0.78 2.55 0.78
C ILE A 44 -1.05 1.06 0.97
N LEU A 45 -2.31 0.65 1.14
CA LEU A 45 -2.68 -0.77 1.24
C LEU A 45 -2.32 -1.56 -0.02
N GLN A 46 -2.52 -0.99 -1.20
CA GLN A 46 -2.19 -1.63 -2.47
C GLN A 46 -0.68 -1.87 -2.57
N VAL A 47 0.12 -0.83 -2.36
CA VAL A 47 1.59 -0.93 -2.33
C VAL A 47 2.02 -1.95 -1.28
N LEU A 48 1.47 -1.90 -0.07
CA LEU A 48 1.79 -2.88 0.98
C LEU A 48 1.45 -4.30 0.53
N SER A 49 0.31 -4.52 -0.12
CA SER A 49 -0.12 -5.85 -0.57
C SER A 49 0.82 -6.45 -1.61
N VAL A 50 1.45 -5.64 -2.48
CA VAL A 50 2.42 -6.14 -3.47
C VAL A 50 3.82 -6.26 -2.85
N THR A 51 4.17 -5.37 -1.91
CA THR A 51 5.52 -5.30 -1.34
C THR A 51 5.73 -6.16 -0.10
N ILE A 52 4.68 -6.66 0.57
CA ILE A 52 4.82 -7.44 1.82
C ILE A 52 5.64 -8.73 1.63
N PHE A 53 5.69 -9.25 0.41
CA PHE A 53 6.47 -10.43 0.02
C PHE A 53 7.76 -10.06 -0.72
N GLU A 54 7.96 -8.79 -1.07
CA GLU A 54 9.19 -8.32 -1.67
C GLU A 54 10.22 -7.98 -0.58
N ARG A 55 11.47 -8.34 -0.84
CA ARG A 55 12.59 -8.09 0.09
C ARG A 55 13.02 -6.60 0.11
N MET A 56 12.40 -5.75 -0.71
CA MET A 56 12.79 -4.36 -0.91
C MET A 56 12.20 -3.45 0.18
N LEU A 57 13.00 -2.50 0.67
CA LEU A 57 12.61 -1.58 1.75
C LEU A 57 11.45 -0.68 1.28
N LEU A 58 10.31 -0.78 1.99
CA LEU A 58 9.09 0.03 1.83
C LEU A 58 9.36 1.52 1.54
N LEU A 59 10.42 2.08 2.12
CA LEU A 59 10.84 3.46 1.91
C LEU A 59 11.14 3.78 0.43
N GLN A 60 11.78 2.88 -0.32
CA GLN A 60 12.13 3.12 -1.73
C GLN A 60 10.90 3.07 -2.63
N VAL A 61 9.93 2.20 -2.35
CA VAL A 61 8.70 2.08 -3.16
C VAL A 61 7.79 3.27 -2.94
N LEU A 62 7.59 3.69 -1.68
CA LEU A 62 6.75 4.86 -1.35
C LEU A 62 7.39 6.18 -1.78
N ALA A 63 8.72 6.34 -1.64
CA ALA A 63 9.40 7.51 -2.18
C ALA A 63 9.30 7.60 -3.71
N LYS A 64 9.36 6.45 -4.41
CA LYS A 64 9.23 6.43 -5.88
C LYS A 64 7.87 6.91 -6.38
N GLU A 65 6.78 6.69 -5.64
CA GLU A 65 5.47 7.23 -6.03
C GLU A 65 5.42 8.76 -5.93
N GLU A 66 6.04 9.37 -4.92
CA GLU A 66 6.13 10.84 -4.80
C GLU A 66 6.92 11.49 -5.95
N TYR A 67 7.94 10.80 -6.49
CA TYR A 67 8.69 11.30 -7.65
C TYR A 67 7.96 11.22 -8.99
N THR A 68 6.78 10.60 -9.07
CA THR A 68 6.03 10.52 -10.35
C THR A 68 5.11 11.71 -10.63
N THR A 69 4.93 12.63 -9.67
CA THR A 69 3.97 13.74 -9.85
C THR A 69 4.61 15.08 -10.25
N SER A 70 5.94 15.17 -10.32
CA SER A 70 6.60 16.35 -10.89
C SER A 70 8.04 16.06 -11.30
N VAL A 71 8.37 16.46 -12.55
CA VAL A 71 9.65 16.28 -13.26
C VAL A 71 9.70 14.91 -13.97
N ASP A 72 9.57 14.83 -15.30
CA ASP A 72 10.52 15.43 -16.23
C ASP A 72 9.91 15.84 -17.58
N LYS A 73 10.32 17.03 -18.03
CA LYS A 73 10.11 17.55 -19.38
C LYS A 73 11.15 16.88 -20.29
N ASN A 74 10.75 16.47 -21.48
CA ASN A 74 11.62 16.00 -22.56
C ASN A 74 12.39 14.69 -22.30
N CYS A 75 11.68 13.57 -22.23
CA CYS A 75 12.28 12.32 -22.71
C CYS A 75 12.24 12.34 -24.25
N ASN A 76 13.38 12.60 -24.88
CA ASN A 76 13.61 12.34 -26.30
C ASN A 76 13.44 10.83 -26.55
N GLN A 77 12.20 10.41 -26.75
CA GLN A 77 11.85 9.01 -26.91
C GLN A 77 12.28 8.56 -28.31
N LEU A 78 13.37 7.80 -28.36
CA LEU A 78 13.84 7.15 -29.58
C LEU A 78 12.82 6.09 -30.01
N LEU A 79 12.34 6.21 -31.26
CA LEU A 79 11.46 5.24 -31.89
C LEU A 79 12.19 3.90 -32.05
N LEU A 80 11.79 2.90 -31.27
CA LEU A 80 12.35 1.56 -31.32
C LEU A 80 11.37 0.57 -31.95
N PHE A 81 10.93 0.84 -33.18
CA PHE A 81 10.53 -0.19 -34.14
C PHE A 81 10.77 0.34 -35.55
N SER A 82 11.71 -0.30 -36.25
CA SER A 82 11.88 -0.27 -37.71
C SER A 82 11.54 -1.63 -38.25
#